data_AF-A0A9P6CBJ9-F1
#
_entry.id   AF-A0A9P6CBJ9-F1
#
_cell.length_a   1.000
_cell.length_b   1.000
_cell.length_c   1.000
_cell.angle_alpha   90.00
_cell.angle_beta   90.00
_cell.angle_gamma   90.00
#
_symmetry.space_group_name_H-M   'P 1'
#
loop_
_entity.id
_entity.type
_entity.pdbx_description
1 polymer ?
#
loop_
_entity_poly.entity_id
_entity_poly.type
_entity_poly.pdbx_seq_one_letter_code
_entity_poly.pdbx_strand_id
1 'polypeptide(L)'
;MVQMVNRMRAKMEFGSPMISLYLLGNPDHYTSHRFKLFYWKAFKVTLIKDNGRIVGLSPVHDYIYRSPNLENMSLYEWVARCTWETNRKQSTAQNIPSEDRLDELVPDELQDNEPELNNTEESTHSTWYKFSDTHPFSASHITRCVPYEKCSVPNFCGGILPRCDHGDREYYCTTMLTFFKPWRTGLELKDAHQSWDEAFLAHQFGDEDNKVIQNFNLWYECLDARDDFRAQLRDNAAILPIWASDG
;
A
#
# COMPACT_ATOMS: atom_id res chain seq x y z
N MET A 1 33.47 6.09 -22.81
CA MET A 1 32.47 5.81 -21.75
C MET A 1 33.07 5.96 -20.34
N VAL A 2 34.10 5.19 -19.97
CA VAL A 2 34.74 5.23 -18.62
C VAL A 2 35.21 6.63 -18.18
N GLN A 3 35.82 7.40 -19.08
CA GLN A 3 36.28 8.77 -18.75
C GLN A 3 35.15 9.77 -18.54
N MET A 4 33.98 9.56 -19.16
CA MET A 4 32.78 10.38 -18.98
C MET A 4 32.13 10.06 -17.62
N VAL A 5 32.00 8.77 -17.30
CA VAL A 5 31.48 8.26 -16.03
C VAL A 5 32.30 8.76 -14.84
N ASN A 6 33.64 8.72 -14.93
CA ASN A 6 34.52 9.20 -13.87
C ASN A 6 34.42 10.71 -13.65
N ARG A 7 34.12 11.50 -14.68
CA ARG A 7 33.92 12.96 -14.58
C ARG A 7 32.54 13.32 -14.01
N MET A 8 31.51 12.52 -14.26
CA MET A 8 30.16 12.71 -13.70
C MET A 8 30.07 12.27 -12.23
N ARG A 9 30.73 11.16 -11.86
CA ARG A 9 30.84 10.69 -10.46
C ARG A 9 31.40 11.75 -9.52
N ALA A 10 32.30 12.60 -10.00
CA ALA A 10 32.92 13.64 -9.19
C ALA A 10 32.01 14.87 -8.95
N LYS A 11 30.85 14.96 -9.62
CA LYS A 11 29.99 16.16 -9.61
C LYS A 11 28.52 15.90 -9.23
N MET A 12 28.06 14.64 -9.18
CA MET A 12 26.68 14.29 -8.81
C MET A 12 26.65 13.03 -7.93
N GLU A 13 25.68 12.95 -7.02
CA GLU A 13 25.44 11.89 -6.03
C GLU A 13 25.09 10.51 -6.62
N PHE A 14 25.12 10.37 -7.95
CA PHE A 14 24.77 9.13 -8.63
C PHE A 14 25.97 8.18 -8.72
N GLY A 15 25.74 6.92 -8.34
CA GLY A 15 26.75 5.88 -8.42
C GLY A 15 27.22 5.64 -9.86
N SER A 16 28.52 5.42 -10.05
CA SER A 16 29.10 5.00 -11.35
C SER A 16 28.33 3.89 -12.07
N PRO A 17 27.80 2.85 -11.38
CA PRO A 17 26.99 1.82 -12.02
C PRO A 17 25.71 2.35 -12.67
N MET A 18 25.02 3.30 -12.01
CA MET A 18 23.78 3.92 -12.52
C MET A 18 24.04 4.74 -13.78
N ILE A 19 25.11 5.54 -13.78
CA ILE A 19 25.52 6.34 -14.95
C ILE A 19 25.92 5.41 -16.11
N SER A 20 26.59 4.30 -15.84
CA SER A 20 26.96 3.32 -16.87
C SER A 20 25.75 2.60 -17.45
N LEU A 21 24.75 2.26 -16.63
CA LEU A 21 23.48 1.67 -17.07
C LEU A 21 22.73 2.62 -18.00
N TYR A 22 22.61 3.89 -17.60
CA TYR A 22 21.97 4.93 -18.38
C TYR A 22 22.67 5.15 -19.74
N LEU A 23 24.00 5.21 -19.76
CA LEU A 23 24.78 5.37 -21.00
C LEU A 23 24.70 4.17 -21.95
N LEU A 24 24.36 2.98 -21.44
CA LEU A 24 24.16 1.77 -22.23
C LEU A 24 22.71 1.62 -22.73
N GLY A 25 21.83 2.59 -22.44
CA GLY A 25 20.42 2.54 -22.85
C GLY A 25 19.61 1.49 -22.10
N ASN A 26 20.11 0.99 -20.97
CA ASN A 26 19.32 0.09 -20.13
C ASN A 26 18.24 0.89 -19.39
N PRO A 27 17.00 0.39 -19.30
CA PRO A 27 15.97 1.04 -18.50
C PRO A 27 16.41 1.10 -17.04
N ASP A 28 16.30 2.28 -16.43
CA ASP A 28 16.67 2.53 -15.02
C ASP A 28 15.60 2.05 -14.03
N HIS A 29 14.68 1.19 -14.50
CA HIS A 29 13.50 0.78 -13.75
C HIS A 29 13.37 -0.74 -13.76
N TYR A 30 13.79 -1.37 -12.66
CA TYR A 30 13.55 -2.79 -12.42
C TYR A 30 12.56 -2.93 -11.26
N THR A 31 11.28 -3.05 -11.58
CA THR A 31 10.23 -3.33 -10.58
C THR A 31 9.48 -4.58 -10.99
N SER A 32 9.62 -5.65 -10.21
CA SER A 32 8.82 -6.86 -10.40
C SER A 32 7.35 -6.65 -10.06
N HIS A 33 7.05 -5.68 -9.18
CA HIS A 33 5.70 -5.40 -8.69
C HIS A 33 5.45 -3.89 -8.67
N ARG A 34 4.18 -3.50 -8.83
CA ARG A 34 3.73 -2.13 -8.57
C ARG A 34 3.45 -1.99 -7.09
N PHE A 35 3.94 -0.92 -6.46
CA PHE A 35 3.71 -0.65 -5.04
C PHE A 35 2.73 0.51 -4.89
N LYS A 36 1.82 0.40 -3.92
CA LYS A 36 0.85 1.44 -3.59
C LYS A 36 0.99 1.82 -2.13
N LEU A 37 1.16 3.11 -1.83
CA LEU A 37 1.27 3.55 -0.45
C LEU A 37 -0.01 3.25 0.33
N PHE A 38 0.15 2.72 1.54
CA PHE A 38 -0.93 2.46 2.49
C PHE A 38 -0.54 2.98 3.88
N TYR A 39 -1.27 3.97 4.38
CA TYR A 39 -0.97 4.60 5.67
C TYR A 39 -1.71 3.91 6.81
N TRP A 40 -1.05 2.97 7.50
CA TRP A 40 -1.72 2.01 8.38
C TRP A 40 -2.08 2.53 9.78
N LYS A 41 -1.40 3.57 10.26
CA LYS A 41 -1.65 4.21 11.57
C LYS A 41 -2.34 5.57 11.47
N ALA A 42 -2.58 6.06 10.25
CA ALA A 42 -3.11 7.39 10.01
C ALA A 42 -4.57 7.32 9.53
N PHE A 43 -5.46 6.76 10.36
CA PHE A 43 -6.90 6.89 10.13
C PHE A 43 -7.37 8.27 10.59
N LYS A 44 -6.99 9.30 9.82
CA LYS A 44 -7.56 10.64 9.99
C LYS A 44 -8.99 10.61 9.47
N VAL A 45 -9.94 10.95 10.33
CA VAL A 45 -11.31 11.21 9.90
C VAL A 45 -11.32 12.61 9.28
N THR A 46 -11.56 12.69 7.98
CA THR A 46 -11.73 13.94 7.26
C THR A 46 -13.19 14.37 7.38
N LEU A 47 -13.44 15.59 7.84
CA LEU A 47 -14.80 16.15 7.85
C LEU A 47 -15.07 16.81 6.49
N ILE A 48 -16.06 16.28 5.76
CA ILE A 48 -16.48 16.83 4.48
C ILE A 48 -17.87 17.43 4.65
N LYS A 49 -18.08 18.62 4.09
CA LYS A 49 -19.41 19.25 4.05
C LYS A 49 -20.10 18.85 2.74
N ASP A 50 -21.10 17.98 2.83
CA ASP A 50 -21.94 17.61 1.70
C ASP A 50 -23.37 18.10 1.91
N ASN A 51 -23.91 18.88 0.96
CA ASN A 51 -25.30 19.38 0.98
C ASN A 51 -25.75 20.02 2.32
N GLY A 52 -24.83 20.74 2.99
CA GLY A 52 -25.10 21.40 4.28
C GLY A 52 -25.00 20.50 5.51
N ARG A 53 -24.65 19.22 5.35
CA ARG A 53 -24.37 18.27 6.43
C ARG A 53 -22.85 18.06 6.54
N ILE A 54 -22.36 17.92 7.77
CA ILE A 54 -20.96 17.56 8.04
C ILE A 54 -20.91 16.04 8.16
N VAL A 55 -20.15 15.38 7.29
CA VAL A 55 -19.94 13.93 7.27
C VAL A 55 -18.48 13.64 7.59
N GLY A 56 -18.24 12.76 8.57
CA GLY A 56 -16.91 12.22 8.81
C GLY A 56 -16.60 11.09 7.84
N LEU A 57 -15.53 11.23 7.06
CA LEU A 57 -15.04 10.22 6.14
C LEU A 57 -13.73 9.63 6.67
N SER A 58 -13.71 8.31 6.81
CA SER A 58 -12.48 7.55 7.04
C SER A 58 -12.13 6.79 5.77
N PRO A 59 -10.85 6.64 5.39
CA PRO A 59 -10.43 5.78 4.27
C PRO A 59 -10.95 4.32 4.38
N VAL A 60 -11.29 3.88 5.60
CA VAL A 60 -11.83 2.55 5.87
C VAL A 60 -13.30 2.42 5.47
N HIS A 61 -14.05 3.53 5.37
CA HIS A 61 -15.47 3.50 5.00
C HIS A 61 -15.69 2.86 3.63
N ASP A 62 -14.80 3.10 2.67
CA ASP A 62 -14.87 2.51 1.33
C ASP A 62 -14.83 0.98 1.40
N TYR A 63 -14.01 0.42 2.29
CA TYR A 63 -13.93 -1.02 2.52
C TYR A 63 -15.16 -1.57 3.27
N ILE A 64 -15.61 -0.88 4.33
CA ILE A 64 -16.76 -1.30 5.14
C ILE A 64 -18.05 -1.35 4.30
N TYR A 65 -18.24 -0.34 3.45
CA TYR A 65 -19.42 -0.19 2.61
C TYR A 65 -19.20 -0.70 1.18
N ARG A 66 -18.21 -1.57 0.97
CA ARG A 66 -17.98 -2.24 -0.32
C ARG A 66 -19.20 -3.02 -0.80
N SER A 67 -19.27 -3.24 -2.11
CA SER A 67 -20.34 -4.01 -2.75
C SER A 67 -20.54 -5.40 -2.11
N PRO A 68 -21.78 -5.93 -2.04
CA PRO A 68 -22.04 -7.29 -1.55
C PRO A 68 -21.25 -8.37 -2.33
N ASN A 69 -20.97 -8.14 -3.60
CA ASN A 69 -20.19 -9.08 -4.44
C ASN A 69 -18.72 -9.22 -3.99
N LEU A 70 -18.22 -8.29 -3.15
CA LEU A 70 -16.85 -8.26 -2.64
C LEU A 70 -16.80 -8.58 -1.14
N GLU A 71 -17.83 -9.24 -0.60
CA GLU A 71 -17.93 -9.53 0.84
C GLU A 71 -16.76 -10.37 1.36
N ASN A 72 -16.33 -11.35 0.57
CA ASN A 72 -15.23 -12.27 0.92
C ASN A 72 -13.83 -11.66 0.72
N MET A 73 -13.72 -10.41 0.28
CA MET A 73 -12.44 -9.75 0.05
C MET A 73 -11.86 -9.23 1.37
N SER A 74 -10.60 -9.60 1.66
CA SER A 74 -9.87 -9.08 2.82
C SER A 74 -9.48 -7.61 2.63
N LEU A 75 -9.14 -6.92 3.72
CA LEU A 75 -8.72 -5.51 3.63
C LEU A 75 -7.41 -5.37 2.84
N TYR A 76 -6.47 -6.30 3.03
CA TYR A 76 -5.22 -6.33 2.29
C TYR A 76 -5.46 -6.45 0.78
N GLU A 77 -6.30 -7.41 0.39
CA GLU A 77 -6.67 -7.62 -1.01
C GLU A 77 -7.39 -6.41 -1.59
N TRP A 78 -8.30 -5.80 -0.82
CA TRP A 78 -8.98 -4.57 -1.23
C TRP A 78 -8.01 -3.42 -1.51
N VAL A 79 -7.03 -3.19 -0.63
CA VAL A 79 -6.03 -2.13 -0.84
C VAL A 79 -5.18 -2.41 -2.08
N ALA A 80 -4.83 -3.67 -2.30
CA ALA A 80 -4.02 -4.15 -3.42
C ALA A 80 -4.73 -4.05 -4.78
N ARG A 81 -6.05 -4.29 -4.81
CA ARG A 81 -6.81 -4.47 -6.06
C ARG A 81 -7.82 -3.37 -6.35
N CYS A 82 -8.36 -2.72 -5.34
CA CYS A 82 -9.49 -1.81 -5.50
C CYS A 82 -9.08 -0.34 -5.31
N THR A 83 -9.67 0.51 -6.14
CA THR A 83 -9.58 1.97 -6.11
C THR A 83 -10.98 2.52 -6.34
N TRP A 84 -11.31 3.66 -5.73
CA TRP A 84 -12.55 4.36 -6.07
C TRP A 84 -12.32 5.31 -7.24
N GLU A 85 -13.36 5.55 -8.02
CA GLU A 85 -13.39 6.56 -9.07
C GLU A 85 -14.69 7.36 -8.95
N THR A 86 -14.65 8.65 -9.30
CA THR A 86 -15.89 9.43 -9.40
C THR A 86 -16.69 8.96 -10.61
N ASN A 87 -18.00 8.97 -10.46
CA ASN A 87 -18.97 8.72 -11.49
C ASN A 87 -19.04 9.96 -12.41
N ARG A 88 -17.95 10.29 -13.10
CA ARG A 88 -17.93 11.26 -14.20
C ARG A 88 -18.66 10.63 -15.39
N LYS A 89 -19.98 10.51 -15.28
CA LYS A 89 -20.86 10.10 -16.37
C LYS A 89 -20.61 11.02 -17.57
N GLN A 90 -20.53 10.49 -18.80
CA GLN A 90 -21.69 10.38 -19.70
C GLN A 90 -22.60 11.63 -19.69
N SER A 91 -22.01 12.82 -19.56
CA SER A 91 -22.67 14.12 -19.52
C SER A 91 -22.05 15.08 -20.53
N THR A 92 -21.64 14.58 -21.71
CA THR A 92 -21.44 15.46 -22.88
C THR A 92 -22.78 15.66 -23.58
N ALA A 93 -23.66 16.42 -22.95
CA ALA A 93 -24.71 17.19 -23.62
C ALA A 93 -25.44 18.04 -22.57
N GLN A 94 -24.85 19.15 -22.15
CA GLN A 94 -25.47 20.48 -22.16
C GLN A 94 -24.59 21.47 -21.37
N ASN A 95 -24.06 22.44 -22.12
CA ASN A 95 -23.35 23.62 -21.63
C ASN A 95 -24.20 24.43 -20.66
N ILE A 96 -23.66 24.75 -19.48
CA ILE A 96 -23.99 25.98 -18.74
C ILE A 96 -22.71 26.48 -18.05
N PRO A 97 -22.25 27.72 -18.31
CA PRO A 97 -21.09 28.31 -17.64
C PRO A 97 -21.52 29.03 -16.36
N SER A 98 -20.82 28.81 -15.25
CA SER A 98 -20.76 29.79 -14.15
C SER A 98 -19.49 29.57 -13.35
N GLU A 99 -18.75 30.67 -13.20
CA GLU A 99 -17.56 30.85 -12.40
C GLU A 99 -17.82 30.57 -10.90
N ASP A 100 -16.73 30.47 -10.13
CA ASP A 100 -16.64 30.23 -8.68
C ASP A 100 -16.64 28.76 -8.22
N ARG A 101 -15.51 28.07 -8.40
CA ARG A 101 -15.09 27.03 -7.44
C ARG A 101 -13.59 27.15 -7.14
N LEU A 102 -13.32 27.40 -5.87
CA LEU A 102 -12.01 27.48 -5.23
C LEU A 102 -11.24 26.17 -5.43
N ASP A 103 -9.97 26.30 -5.82
CA ASP A 103 -9.00 25.23 -6.00
C ASP A 103 -8.88 24.36 -4.74
N GLU A 104 -9.37 23.12 -4.83
CA GLU A 104 -9.14 22.09 -3.82
C GLU A 104 -7.94 21.25 -4.29
N LEU A 105 -6.84 21.37 -3.54
CA LEU A 105 -5.58 20.67 -3.75
C LEU A 105 -5.78 19.14 -3.78
N VAL A 106 -5.94 18.59 -4.98
CA VAL A 106 -5.76 17.16 -5.24
C VAL A 106 -4.25 16.90 -5.34
N PRO A 107 -3.67 15.94 -4.60
CA PRO A 107 -2.34 15.45 -4.89
C PRO A 107 -2.33 14.85 -6.30
N ASP A 108 -1.67 15.57 -7.19
CA ASP A 108 -1.42 15.25 -8.58
C ASP A 108 -0.40 14.10 -8.69
N GLU A 109 -0.81 12.85 -8.49
CA GLU A 109 -0.03 11.70 -8.96
C GLU A 109 -0.92 10.54 -9.44
N LEU A 110 -0.60 10.06 -10.64
CA LEU A 110 -1.08 8.86 -11.36
C LEU A 110 -2.30 9.04 -12.28
N GLN A 111 -2.13 9.91 -13.29
CA GLN A 111 -2.93 9.85 -14.52
C GLN A 111 -2.10 9.17 -15.63
N ASP A 112 -2.06 7.83 -15.62
CA ASP A 112 -1.61 7.07 -16.78
C ASP A 112 -2.68 7.19 -17.87
N ASN A 113 -2.38 7.98 -18.91
CA ASN A 113 -3.15 8.02 -20.15
C ASN A 113 -2.78 6.79 -20.99
N GLU A 114 -3.75 5.92 -21.31
CA GLU A 114 -3.62 4.95 -22.41
C GLU A 114 -4.83 5.08 -23.35
N PRO A 115 -4.62 5.04 -24.69
CA PRO A 115 -5.65 5.28 -25.68
C PRO A 115 -6.51 4.04 -25.95
N GLU A 116 -7.74 4.26 -26.40
CA GLU A 116 -8.73 3.24 -26.68
C GLU A 116 -8.55 2.50 -28.02
N LEU A 117 -9.00 1.22 -27.97
CA LEU A 117 -9.55 0.34 -29.00
C LEU A 117 -8.61 -0.36 -30.00
N ASN A 118 -8.51 -1.69 -29.85
CA ASN A 118 -9.21 -2.63 -30.74
C ASN A 118 -9.34 -4.04 -30.13
N ASN A 119 -10.48 -4.66 -30.39
CA ASN A 119 -10.94 -5.96 -29.88
C ASN A 119 -9.96 -7.10 -30.21
N THR A 120 -9.61 -7.92 -29.20
CA THR A 120 -9.76 -9.39 -29.05
C THR A 120 -9.11 -9.76 -27.68
N GLU A 121 -9.50 -10.87 -27.05
CA GLU A 121 -8.75 -11.62 -26.00
C GLU A 121 -9.12 -11.40 -24.49
N GLU A 122 -9.67 -12.49 -23.92
CA GLU A 122 -9.60 -12.99 -22.54
C GLU A 122 -9.50 -11.96 -21.37
N SER A 123 -10.64 -11.69 -20.72
CA SER A 123 -10.85 -11.06 -19.39
C SER A 123 -9.68 -10.30 -18.70
N THR A 124 -9.05 -9.34 -19.38
CA THR A 124 -8.01 -8.44 -18.82
C THR A 124 -8.56 -7.13 -18.25
N HIS A 125 -9.90 -7.01 -18.20
CA HIS A 125 -10.60 -5.78 -17.83
C HIS A 125 -10.87 -5.70 -16.33
N SER A 126 -10.63 -4.52 -15.77
CA SER A 126 -11.08 -4.16 -14.42
C SER A 126 -12.59 -4.37 -14.30
N THR A 127 -13.08 -4.73 -13.12
CA THR A 127 -14.51 -4.84 -12.84
C THR A 127 -14.96 -3.67 -11.97
N TRP A 128 -16.13 -3.11 -12.29
CA TRP A 128 -16.70 -1.98 -11.56
C TRP A 128 -17.88 -2.43 -10.71
N TYR A 129 -17.90 -1.95 -9.46
CA TYR A 129 -18.94 -2.23 -8.48
C TYR A 129 -19.47 -0.92 -7.90
N LYS A 130 -20.77 -0.88 -7.62
CA LYS A 130 -21.36 0.19 -6.82
C LYS A 130 -21.11 -0.08 -5.35
N PHE A 131 -20.85 0.97 -4.59
CA PHE A 131 -20.86 0.89 -3.13
C PHE A 131 -22.26 0.53 -2.60
N SER A 132 -22.32 0.04 -1.36
CA SER A 132 -23.58 -0.12 -0.63
C SER A 132 -24.34 1.20 -0.56
N ASP A 133 -25.68 1.15 -0.55
CA ASP A 133 -26.53 2.33 -0.42
C ASP A 133 -26.26 3.13 0.87
N THR A 134 -25.69 2.47 1.88
CA THR A 134 -25.27 3.08 3.15
C THR A 134 -23.97 3.89 3.07
N HIS A 135 -23.24 3.83 1.95
CA HIS A 135 -22.03 4.61 1.76
C HIS A 135 -22.38 6.09 1.53
N PRO A 136 -21.70 7.05 2.20
CA PRO A 136 -21.99 8.48 2.06
C PRO A 136 -21.93 8.99 0.61
N PHE A 137 -21.10 8.37 -0.22
CA PHE A 137 -20.92 8.74 -1.64
C PHE A 137 -21.33 7.64 -2.61
N SER A 138 -22.26 6.76 -2.22
CA SER A 138 -22.77 5.67 -3.08
C SER A 138 -23.27 6.13 -4.46
N ALA A 139 -23.82 7.36 -4.53
CA ALA A 139 -24.31 7.94 -5.76
C ALA A 139 -23.21 8.46 -6.70
N SER A 140 -22.12 9.01 -6.14
CA SER A 140 -21.09 9.73 -6.89
C SER A 140 -19.81 8.94 -7.08
N HIS A 141 -19.58 7.86 -6.34
CA HIS A 141 -18.35 7.06 -6.42
C HIS A 141 -18.67 5.62 -6.78
N ILE A 142 -17.75 4.99 -7.51
CA ILE A 142 -17.79 3.56 -7.84
C ILE A 142 -16.46 2.91 -7.48
N THR A 143 -16.48 1.64 -7.15
CA THR A 143 -15.27 0.85 -6.91
C THR A 143 -14.82 0.22 -8.22
N ARG A 144 -13.58 0.46 -8.62
CA ARG A 144 -12.89 -0.28 -9.67
C ARG A 144 -11.97 -1.30 -9.02
N CYS A 145 -12.10 -2.57 -9.36
CA CYS A 145 -11.20 -3.63 -8.89
C CYS A 145 -10.49 -4.28 -10.06
N VAL A 146 -9.15 -4.34 -9.99
CA VAL A 146 -8.31 -4.94 -11.02
C VAL A 146 -8.22 -6.47 -10.85
N PRO A 147 -7.94 -7.22 -11.93
CA PRO A 147 -7.64 -8.65 -11.82
C PRO A 147 -6.33 -8.88 -11.04
N TYR A 148 -6.13 -10.11 -10.53
CA TYR A 148 -5.06 -10.43 -9.59
C TYR A 148 -3.66 -10.22 -10.18
N GLU A 149 -3.49 -10.45 -11.48
CA GLU A 149 -2.23 -10.30 -12.22
C GLU A 149 -1.75 -8.85 -12.29
N LYS A 150 -2.67 -7.89 -12.13
CA LYS A 150 -2.39 -6.45 -12.11
C LYS A 150 -2.44 -5.87 -10.70
N CYS A 151 -2.52 -6.70 -9.66
CA CYS A 151 -2.56 -6.24 -8.28
C CYS A 151 -1.28 -5.46 -7.91
N SER A 152 -1.45 -4.47 -7.04
CA SER A 152 -0.32 -3.74 -6.48
C SER A 152 -0.03 -4.25 -5.08
N VAL A 153 1.24 -4.26 -4.67
CA VAL A 153 1.66 -4.60 -3.33
C VAL A 153 1.50 -3.37 -2.41
N PRO A 154 0.71 -3.45 -1.33
CA PRO A 154 0.62 -2.36 -0.36
C PRO A 154 1.96 -2.09 0.31
N ASN A 155 2.41 -0.83 0.24
CA ASN A 155 3.60 -0.34 0.93
C ASN A 155 3.17 0.40 2.21
N PHE A 156 3.36 -0.26 3.36
CA PHE A 156 2.91 0.22 4.66
C PHE A 156 3.73 1.41 5.15
N CYS A 157 3.07 2.56 5.33
CA CYS A 157 3.65 3.83 5.78
C CYS A 157 2.97 4.33 7.07
N GLY A 158 3.66 5.17 7.85
CA GLY A 158 3.08 5.80 9.05
C GLY A 158 3.28 5.06 10.36
N GLY A 159 4.19 4.08 10.41
CA GLY A 159 4.62 3.39 11.63
C GLY A 159 5.18 2.00 11.36
N ILE A 160 5.66 1.33 12.39
CA ILE A 160 6.23 -0.03 12.33
C ILE A 160 5.12 -1.07 12.57
N LEU A 161 4.92 -2.00 11.63
CA LEU A 161 3.97 -3.11 11.79
C LEU A 161 4.38 -4.00 12.99
N PRO A 162 3.43 -4.61 13.71
CA PRO A 162 3.79 -5.50 14.82
C PRO A 162 4.58 -6.71 14.31
N ARG A 163 5.58 -7.14 15.09
CA ARG A 163 6.38 -8.33 14.81
C ARG A 163 5.69 -9.57 15.38
N CYS A 164 5.96 -10.74 14.78
CA CYS A 164 5.40 -11.99 15.30
C CYS A 164 6.19 -12.55 16.49
N ASP A 165 7.48 -12.22 16.57
CA ASP A 165 8.47 -12.76 17.51
C ASP A 165 8.71 -11.86 18.72
N HIS A 166 8.46 -10.55 18.60
CA HIS A 166 8.69 -9.55 19.63
C HIS A 166 7.49 -8.62 19.80
N GLY A 167 7.25 -8.19 21.05
CA GLY A 167 6.25 -7.18 21.38
C GLY A 167 4.90 -7.76 21.82
N ASP A 168 3.82 -7.04 21.53
CA ASP A 168 2.48 -7.41 21.93
C ASP A 168 1.85 -8.39 20.92
N ARG A 169 1.73 -9.66 21.35
CA ARG A 169 1.16 -10.75 20.56
C ARG A 169 -0.32 -10.51 20.22
N GLU A 170 -1.11 -10.00 21.16
CA GLU A 170 -2.54 -9.74 20.94
C GLU A 170 -2.71 -8.64 19.88
N TYR A 171 -1.87 -7.61 19.92
CA TYR A 171 -1.85 -6.56 18.91
C TYR A 171 -1.41 -7.08 17.52
N TYR A 172 -0.41 -7.97 17.47
CA TYR A 172 -0.01 -8.66 16.24
C TYR A 172 -1.19 -9.44 15.64
N CYS A 173 -1.82 -10.32 16.44
CA CYS A 173 -2.94 -11.15 16.01
C CYS A 173 -4.14 -10.31 15.53
N THR A 174 -4.48 -9.24 16.28
CA THR A 174 -5.50 -8.27 15.87
C THR A 174 -5.16 -7.68 14.51
N THR A 175 -3.92 -7.23 14.31
CA THR A 175 -3.48 -6.57 13.08
C THR A 175 -3.54 -7.54 11.89
N MET A 176 -3.04 -8.77 12.03
CA MET A 176 -3.10 -9.75 10.94
C MET A 176 -4.54 -10.14 10.60
N LEU A 177 -5.40 -10.33 11.59
CA LEU A 177 -6.83 -10.58 11.36
C LEU A 177 -7.49 -9.40 10.65
N THR A 178 -7.19 -8.16 11.04
CA THR A 178 -7.77 -6.98 10.36
C THR A 178 -7.39 -6.88 8.88
N PHE A 179 -6.20 -7.37 8.50
CA PHE A 179 -5.74 -7.30 7.12
C PHE A 179 -6.25 -8.47 6.26
N PHE A 180 -6.21 -9.69 6.79
CA PHE A 180 -6.39 -10.90 5.99
C PHE A 180 -7.72 -11.61 6.21
N LYS A 181 -8.43 -11.36 7.31
CA LYS A 181 -9.80 -11.83 7.49
C LYS A 181 -10.78 -10.81 6.88
N PRO A 182 -11.78 -11.20 6.09
CA PRO A 182 -12.81 -10.27 5.63
C PRO A 182 -13.69 -9.81 6.78
N TRP A 183 -14.01 -8.51 6.83
CA TRP A 183 -14.92 -7.95 7.84
C TRP A 183 -15.65 -6.71 7.32
N ARG A 184 -16.81 -6.40 7.91
CA ARG A 184 -17.45 -5.08 7.83
C ARG A 184 -17.48 -4.39 9.19
N THR A 185 -17.55 -5.17 10.26
CA THR A 185 -17.48 -4.68 11.64
C THR A 185 -16.37 -5.39 12.42
N GLY A 186 -15.77 -4.70 13.40
CA GLY A 186 -14.72 -5.29 14.23
C GLY A 186 -15.18 -6.50 15.05
N LEU A 187 -16.50 -6.68 15.22
CA LEU A 187 -17.09 -7.83 15.91
C LEU A 187 -16.98 -9.13 15.10
N GLU A 188 -16.83 -9.05 13.78
CA GLU A 188 -16.66 -10.23 12.92
C GLU A 188 -15.25 -10.83 13.02
N LEU A 189 -14.29 -10.06 13.54
CA LEU A 189 -12.91 -10.50 13.65
C LEU A 189 -12.72 -11.55 14.74
N LYS A 190 -13.44 -11.41 15.87
CA LYS A 190 -13.36 -12.36 16.98
C LYS A 190 -14.66 -12.45 17.77
N ASP A 191 -14.85 -13.59 18.43
CA ASP A 191 -15.90 -13.75 19.43
C ASP A 191 -15.62 -12.90 20.68
N ALA A 192 -16.69 -12.57 21.42
CA ALA A 192 -16.61 -11.69 22.59
C ALA A 192 -15.67 -12.25 23.69
N HIS A 193 -15.66 -13.57 23.87
CA HIS A 193 -14.95 -14.24 24.96
C HIS A 193 -13.59 -14.83 24.57
N GLN A 194 -13.25 -14.88 23.27
CA GLN A 194 -11.97 -15.39 22.83
C GLN A 194 -10.89 -14.29 22.81
N SER A 195 -9.65 -14.68 23.04
CA SER A 195 -8.47 -13.83 22.84
C SER A 195 -8.19 -13.61 21.35
N TRP A 196 -7.35 -12.62 21.03
CA TRP A 196 -6.94 -12.40 19.64
C TRP A 196 -6.02 -13.50 19.14
N ASP A 197 -5.15 -14.06 19.99
CA ASP A 197 -4.30 -15.19 19.62
C ASP A 197 -5.12 -16.44 19.29
N GLU A 198 -6.13 -16.80 20.11
CA GLU A 198 -7.04 -17.91 19.81
C GLU A 198 -7.79 -17.69 18.49
N ALA A 199 -8.29 -16.47 18.26
CA ALA A 199 -8.98 -16.11 17.01
C ALA A 199 -8.06 -16.24 15.79
N PHE A 200 -6.79 -15.86 15.94
CA PHE A 200 -5.79 -15.95 14.89
C PHE A 200 -5.45 -17.40 14.56
N LEU A 201 -5.25 -18.25 15.59
CA LEU A 201 -4.96 -19.67 15.41
C LEU A 201 -6.14 -20.45 14.82
N ALA A 202 -7.37 -20.05 15.15
CA ALA A 202 -8.58 -20.67 14.62
C ALA A 202 -8.87 -20.29 13.15
N HIS A 203 -8.38 -19.13 12.69
CA HIS A 203 -8.62 -18.66 11.32
C HIS A 203 -7.68 -19.33 10.32
N GLN A 204 -8.26 -19.84 9.22
CA GLN A 204 -7.50 -20.42 8.12
C GLN A 204 -7.17 -19.35 7.09
N PHE A 205 -5.93 -18.89 7.10
CA PHE A 205 -5.40 -17.97 6.09
C PHE A 205 -5.11 -18.70 4.77
N GLY A 206 -5.31 -18.03 3.63
CA GLY A 206 -4.93 -18.57 2.33
C GLY A 206 -3.41 -18.72 2.18
N ASP A 207 -2.96 -19.54 1.22
CA ASP A 207 -1.53 -19.75 0.98
C ASP A 207 -0.80 -18.45 0.62
N GLU A 208 -1.43 -17.59 -0.18
CA GLU A 208 -0.90 -16.28 -0.55
C GLU A 208 -0.84 -15.33 0.66
N ASP A 209 -1.89 -15.31 1.49
CA ASP A 209 -1.90 -14.50 2.71
C ASP A 209 -0.79 -14.93 3.68
N ASN A 210 -0.61 -16.24 3.87
CA ASN A 210 0.47 -16.78 4.70
C ASN A 210 1.85 -16.36 4.20
N LYS A 211 2.08 -16.35 2.88
CA LYS A 211 3.34 -15.84 2.30
C LYS A 211 3.54 -14.36 2.62
N VAL A 212 2.49 -13.54 2.48
CA VAL A 212 2.57 -12.11 2.80
C VAL A 212 2.83 -11.89 4.29
N ILE A 213 2.14 -12.62 5.17
CA ILE A 213 2.34 -12.55 6.63
C ILE A 213 3.78 -12.92 7.00
N GLN A 214 4.36 -13.94 6.37
CA GLN A 214 5.77 -14.30 6.56
C GLN A 214 6.72 -13.22 6.05
N ASN A 215 6.42 -12.64 4.88
CA ASN A 215 7.23 -11.56 4.30
C ASN A 215 7.25 -10.31 5.18
N PHE A 216 6.19 -10.03 5.96
CA PHE A 216 6.21 -8.95 6.94
C PHE A 216 7.28 -9.17 8.02
N ASN A 217 7.54 -10.42 8.42
CA ASN A 217 8.60 -10.72 9.40
C ASN A 217 10.00 -10.64 8.79
N LEU A 218 10.15 -11.08 7.53
CA LEU A 218 11.43 -11.09 6.82
C LEU A 218 12.10 -9.69 6.80
N TRP A 219 11.31 -8.63 6.68
CA TRP A 219 11.84 -7.25 6.73
C TRP A 219 12.57 -6.95 8.05
N TYR A 220 12.04 -7.44 9.17
CA TYR A 220 12.65 -7.29 10.49
C TYR A 220 13.90 -8.16 10.64
N GLU A 221 13.85 -9.40 10.18
CA GLU A 221 15.01 -10.30 10.21
C GLU A 221 16.20 -9.69 9.45
N CYS A 222 15.96 -9.08 8.29
CA CYS A 222 16.98 -8.37 7.54
C CYS A 222 17.51 -7.11 8.25
N LEU A 223 16.63 -6.36 8.92
CA LEU A 223 17.00 -5.17 9.67
C LEU A 223 17.89 -5.54 10.87
N ASP A 224 17.48 -6.56 11.62
CA ASP A 224 18.17 -7.08 12.79
C ASP A 224 19.54 -7.65 12.38
N ALA A 225 19.60 -8.49 11.34
CA ALA A 225 20.86 -9.06 10.85
C ALA A 225 21.87 -7.97 10.44
N ARG A 226 21.41 -6.88 9.82
CA ARG A 226 22.26 -5.73 9.48
C ARG A 226 22.77 -5.03 10.73
N ASP A 227 21.91 -4.82 11.72
CA ASP A 227 22.26 -4.06 12.91
C ASP A 227 23.13 -4.91 13.88
N ASP A 228 22.92 -6.22 13.93
CA ASP A 228 23.81 -7.21 14.58
C ASP A 228 25.21 -7.19 13.95
N PHE A 229 25.30 -7.21 12.61
CA PHE A 229 26.57 -7.11 11.92
C PHE A 229 27.29 -5.79 12.22
N ARG A 230 26.56 -4.68 12.30
CA ARG A 230 27.11 -3.36 12.69
C ARG A 230 27.58 -3.34 14.14
N ALA A 231 26.86 -3.98 15.05
CA ALA A 231 27.28 -4.12 16.45
C ALA A 231 28.58 -4.91 16.55
N GLN A 232 28.67 -6.06 15.87
CA GLN A 232 29.90 -6.86 15.80
C GLN A 232 31.10 -6.07 15.26
N LEU A 233 30.90 -5.22 14.24
CA LEU A 233 31.97 -4.35 13.72
C LEU A 233 32.43 -3.30 14.74
N ARG A 234 31.52 -2.74 15.55
CA ARG A 234 31.87 -1.78 16.60
C ARG A 234 32.62 -2.45 17.73
N ASP A 235 32.18 -3.64 18.13
CA ASP A 235 32.85 -4.43 19.18
C ASP A 235 34.24 -4.87 18.72
N ASN A 236 34.37 -5.33 17.47
CA ASN A 236 35.67 -5.67 16.89
C ASN A 236 36.57 -4.45 16.67
N ALA A 237 36.02 -3.28 16.36
CA ALA A 237 36.78 -2.03 16.28
C ALA A 237 37.17 -1.47 17.67
N ALA A 238 36.45 -1.82 18.74
CA ALA A 238 36.86 -1.54 20.11
C ALA A 238 38.02 -2.44 20.56
N ILE A 239 38.21 -3.58 19.89
CA ILE A 239 39.39 -4.45 20.00
C ILE A 239 40.41 -3.98 18.94
N LEU A 240 40.87 -2.74 19.01
CA LEU A 240 42.07 -2.35 18.28
C LEU A 240 43.28 -3.10 18.88
N PRO A 241 44.15 -3.69 18.07
CA PRO A 241 45.34 -4.35 18.58
C PRO A 241 46.27 -3.33 19.25
N ILE A 242 46.92 -3.76 20.33
CA ILE A 242 47.77 -2.97 21.25
C ILE A 242 48.86 -2.13 20.54
N TRP A 243 49.20 -2.44 19.28
CA TRP A 243 50.19 -1.67 18.50
C TRP A 243 49.65 -0.35 17.91
N ALA A 244 48.33 -0.10 17.94
CA ALA A 244 47.71 1.12 17.39
C ALA A 244 47.67 2.30 18.38
N SER A 245 48.15 2.13 19.62
CA SER A 245 48.11 3.17 20.68
C SER A 245 49.43 3.88 20.97
N ASP A 246 50.54 3.50 20.32
CA ASP A 246 51.83 4.18 20.48
C ASP A 246 52.25 4.83 19.16
N GLY A 247 51.99 6.13 19.03
CA GLY A 247 52.41 6.99 17.91
C GLY A 247 52.18 8.47 18.21
#